data_AF-A0AAU7T3N6-F1
#
_entry.id   AF-A0AAU7T3N6-F1
#
_cell.length_a   1.000
_cell.length_b   1.000
_cell.length_c   1.000
_cell.angle_alpha   90.00
_cell.angle_beta   90.00
_cell.angle_gamma   90.00
#
_symmetry.space_group_name_H-M   'P 1'
#
loop_
_entity.id
_entity.type
_entity.pdbx_description
1 polymer ?
#
loop_
_entity_poly.entity_id
_entity_poly.type
_entity_poly.pdbx_seq_one_letter_code
_entity_poly.pdbx_strand_id
1 'polypeptide(L)'
;MRELREAAGVPLTRAAAESGWDKGHLSRVERGHTKPSRELIEWYDDSFGANQALVNQLTELDAAVRAGRDVSQRDLRRHVMPVLLGGSVPIDHHPDDRAELVGETVPDGTQVCRDQPFEKTWEIRNSGERPWRDRWLTRQGSAGAPGWLRSPARERVPDAAPGEVVTVRMTLRAPSQVGASTAYFKITDAAGRLYYPGLESPPIYCTIFTTYDL
;
A
#
# COMPACT_ATOMS: atom_id res chain seq x y z
N MET A 1 14.39 3.07 -3.43
CA MET A 1 14.81 4.05 -4.45
C MET A 1 15.73 3.41 -5.49
N ARG A 2 16.92 2.90 -5.12
CA ARG A 2 17.85 2.25 -6.06
C ARG A 2 17.21 1.12 -6.87
N GLU A 3 16.58 0.16 -6.19
CA GLU A 3 15.98 -1.01 -6.84
C GLU A 3 14.87 -0.63 -7.83
N LEU A 4 14.08 0.39 -7.52
CA LEU A 4 13.04 0.93 -8.42
C LEU A 4 13.66 1.48 -9.70
N ARG A 5 14.68 2.34 -9.56
CA ARG A 5 15.39 2.92 -10.69
C ARG A 5 16.07 1.86 -11.55
N GLU A 6 16.74 0.89 -10.92
CA GLU A 6 17.41 -0.22 -11.62
C GLU A 6 16.40 -1.12 -12.35
N ALA A 7 15.25 -1.41 -11.75
CA ALA A 7 14.18 -2.17 -12.40
C ALA A 7 13.53 -1.42 -13.58
N ALA A 8 13.51 -0.08 -13.54
CA ALA A 8 13.13 0.75 -14.68
C ALA A 8 14.23 0.82 -15.77
N GLY A 9 15.39 0.18 -15.57
CA GLY A 9 16.51 0.20 -16.51
C GLY A 9 17.19 1.57 -16.63
N VAL A 10 17.00 2.47 -15.66
CA VAL A 10 17.50 3.84 -15.71
C VAL A 10 18.86 3.94 -14.99
N PRO A 11 19.95 4.33 -15.65
CA PRO A 11 21.23 4.57 -14.98
C PRO A 11 21.16 5.77 -14.02
N LEU A 12 21.94 5.74 -12.94
CA LEU A 12 22.00 6.84 -11.96
C LEU A 12 22.40 8.19 -12.61
N THR A 13 23.22 8.15 -13.66
CA THR A 13 23.61 9.34 -14.45
C THR A 13 22.42 9.97 -15.17
N ARG A 14 21.54 9.15 -15.74
CA ARG A 14 20.32 9.62 -16.42
C ARG A 14 19.35 10.22 -15.41
N ALA A 15 19.13 9.52 -14.29
CA ALA A 15 18.27 10.02 -13.21
C ALA A 15 18.76 11.37 -12.65
N ALA A 16 20.08 11.57 -12.51
CA ALA A 16 20.65 12.86 -12.10
C ALA A 16 20.34 13.98 -13.12
N ALA A 17 20.49 13.69 -14.41
CA ALA A 17 20.22 14.67 -15.47
C ALA A 17 18.74 15.04 -15.57
N GLU A 18 17.83 14.07 -15.43
CA GLU A 18 16.38 14.27 -15.53
C GLU A 18 15.80 14.97 -14.29
N SER A 19 16.34 14.65 -13.11
CA SER A 19 15.86 15.19 -11.84
C SER A 19 16.47 16.57 -11.51
N GLY A 20 17.67 16.86 -12.00
CA GLY A 20 18.43 18.07 -11.66
C GLY A 20 19.23 17.98 -10.36
N TRP A 21 19.16 16.87 -9.61
CA TRP A 21 19.99 16.65 -8.43
C TRP A 21 21.38 16.14 -8.79
N ASP A 22 22.37 16.48 -7.95
CA ASP A 22 23.73 15.94 -8.08
C ASP A 22 23.75 14.41 -7.99
N LYS A 23 24.49 13.78 -8.91
CA LYS A 23 24.65 12.33 -8.97
C LYS A 23 25.23 11.77 -7.66
N GLY A 24 26.19 12.47 -7.05
CA GLY A 24 26.79 12.07 -5.77
C GLY A 24 25.78 12.08 -4.62
N HIS A 25 24.92 13.10 -4.57
CA HIS A 25 23.79 13.17 -3.64
C HIS A 25 22.82 11.98 -3.83
N LEU A 26 22.34 11.74 -5.06
CA LEU A 26 21.47 10.60 -5.36
C LEU A 26 22.12 9.27 -4.95
N SER A 27 23.42 9.12 -5.21
CA SER A 27 24.18 7.92 -4.82
C SER A 27 24.24 7.69 -3.31
N ARG A 28 24.36 8.76 -2.51
CA ARG A 28 24.35 8.66 -1.04
C ARG A 28 22.97 8.32 -0.51
N VAL A 29 21.93 8.94 -1.07
CA VAL A 29 20.52 8.64 -0.76
C VAL A 29 20.19 7.18 -1.06
N GLU A 30 20.51 6.70 -2.26
CA GLU A 30 20.21 5.33 -2.70
C GLU A 30 20.90 4.23 -1.89
N ARG A 31 22.03 4.56 -1.24
CA ARG A 31 22.74 3.66 -0.31
C ARG A 31 22.30 3.83 1.15
N GLY A 32 21.35 4.72 1.43
CA GLY A 32 20.88 4.99 2.78
C GLY A 32 21.83 5.82 3.64
N HIS A 33 22.86 6.44 3.06
CA HIS A 33 23.79 7.31 3.80
C HIS A 33 23.24 8.72 4.04
N THR A 34 22.15 9.08 3.36
CA THR A 34 21.51 10.39 3.49
C THR A 34 20.00 10.22 3.42
N LYS A 35 19.26 10.80 4.36
CA LYS A 35 17.79 10.82 4.30
C LYS A 35 17.37 11.64 3.07
N PRO A 36 16.57 11.09 2.15
CA PRO A 36 16.04 11.86 1.01
C PRO A 36 15.07 12.96 1.47
N SER A 37 14.99 14.05 0.69
CA SER A 37 13.93 15.04 0.83
C SER A 37 12.60 14.47 0.33
N ARG A 38 11.49 15.07 0.77
CA ARG A 38 10.14 14.70 0.30
C ARG A 38 9.99 14.89 -1.22
N GLU A 39 10.48 16.00 -1.75
CA GLU A 39 10.46 16.29 -3.20
C GLU A 39 11.21 15.22 -4.00
N LEU A 40 12.35 14.75 -3.50
CA LEU A 40 13.11 13.68 -4.16
C LEU A 40 12.37 12.34 -4.13
N ILE A 41 11.65 12.07 -3.03
CA ILE A 41 10.81 10.88 -2.89
C ILE A 41 9.64 10.91 -3.88
N GLU A 42 8.93 12.03 -3.96
CA GLU A 42 7.81 12.25 -4.90
C GLU A 42 8.29 12.08 -6.34
N TRP A 43 9.44 12.67 -6.69
CA TRP A 43 10.04 12.51 -8.01
C TRP A 43 10.39 11.05 -8.34
N TYR A 44 10.94 10.28 -7.39
CA TYR A 44 11.22 8.85 -7.61
C TYR A 44 9.95 8.02 -7.75
N ASP A 45 8.90 8.33 -6.98
CA ASP A 45 7.61 7.64 -7.07
C ASP A 45 7.00 7.80 -8.47
N ASP A 46 7.01 9.02 -8.99
CA ASP A 46 6.48 9.35 -10.32
C ASP A 46 7.36 8.80 -11.44
N SER A 47 8.68 8.94 -11.32
CA SER A 47 9.61 8.59 -12.40
C SER A 47 9.81 7.09 -12.57
N PHE A 48 9.63 6.29 -11.50
CA PHE A 48 9.92 4.85 -11.51
C PHE A 48 8.73 3.97 -11.13
N GLY A 49 7.51 4.50 -11.19
CA GLY A 49 6.27 3.72 -11.08
C GLY A 49 6.07 3.08 -9.70
N ALA A 50 6.60 3.71 -8.65
CA ALA A 50 6.33 3.26 -7.29
C ALA A 50 4.95 3.71 -6.78
N ASN A 51 4.24 4.57 -7.53
CA ASN A 51 2.84 4.91 -7.33
C ASN A 51 2.58 5.25 -5.86
N GLN A 52 3.16 6.33 -5.34
CA GLN A 52 3.05 6.76 -3.93
C GLN A 52 3.58 5.78 -2.86
N ALA A 53 4.16 4.63 -3.22
CA ALA A 53 4.67 3.68 -2.24
C ALA A 53 5.82 4.26 -1.41
N LEU A 54 6.70 5.07 -2.01
CA LEU A 54 7.78 5.71 -1.27
C LEU A 54 7.26 6.85 -0.38
N VAL A 55 6.31 7.65 -0.87
CA VAL A 55 5.64 8.69 -0.07
C VAL A 55 4.91 8.08 1.14
N ASN A 56 4.22 6.96 0.95
CA ASN A 56 3.54 6.26 2.03
C ASN A 56 4.53 5.68 3.05
N GLN A 57 5.62 5.08 2.59
CA GLN A 57 6.67 4.59 3.48
C GLN A 57 7.33 5.72 4.29
N LEU A 58 7.55 6.90 3.68
CA LEU A 58 8.05 8.07 4.41
C LEU A 58 7.06 8.51 5.49
N THR A 59 5.77 8.55 5.15
CA THR A 59 4.71 8.99 6.07
C THR A 59 4.61 8.06 7.28
N GLU A 60 4.65 6.74 7.06
CA GLU A 60 4.71 5.74 8.13
C GLU A 60 5.95 5.91 9.02
N LEU A 61 7.12 6.12 8.40
CA LEU A 61 8.37 6.30 9.14
C LEU A 61 8.34 7.56 10.00
N ASP A 62 7.93 8.70 9.44
CA ASP A 62 7.86 9.96 10.16
C ASP A 62 6.82 9.88 11.30
N ALA A 63 5.69 9.19 11.10
CA ALA A 63 4.72 8.96 12.16
C ALA A 63 5.26 8.05 13.27
N ALA A 64 5.95 6.97 12.92
CA ALA A 64 6.60 6.09 13.90
C ALA A 64 7.66 6.84 14.73
N VAL A 65 8.43 7.73 14.09
CA VAL A 65 9.38 8.60 14.78
C VAL A 65 8.67 9.56 15.74
N ARG A 66 7.54 10.16 15.34
CA ARG A 66 6.76 11.07 16.20
C ARG A 66 6.10 10.35 17.38
N ALA A 67 5.62 9.13 17.18
CA ALA A 67 4.94 8.35 18.21
C ALA A 67 5.89 7.79 19.28
N GLY A 68 7.20 7.75 19.03
CA GLY A 68 8.17 7.15 19.93
C GLY A 68 8.20 5.62 19.86
N ARG A 69 9.12 4.98 20.60
CA ARG A 69 9.39 3.53 20.50
C ARG A 69 8.29 2.63 21.06
N ASP A 70 7.32 3.18 21.79
CA ASP A 70 6.36 2.42 22.60
C ASP A 70 4.98 2.22 21.95
N VAL A 71 4.71 2.84 20.79
CA VAL A 71 3.43 2.67 20.09
C VAL A 71 3.51 1.47 19.15
N SER A 72 2.55 0.56 19.27
CA SER A 72 2.50 -0.63 18.40
C SER A 72 2.32 -0.21 16.93
N GLN A 73 2.94 -0.93 15.99
CA GLN A 73 2.73 -0.67 14.56
C GLN A 73 1.24 -0.74 14.15
N ARG A 74 0.43 -1.56 14.86
CA ARG A 74 -1.02 -1.63 14.65
C ARG A 74 -1.70 -0.32 15.01
N ASP A 75 -1.34 0.29 16.15
CA ASP A 75 -1.93 1.55 16.60
C ASP A 75 -1.48 2.74 15.76
N LEU A 76 -0.21 2.76 15.35
CA LEU A 76 0.32 3.73 14.39
C LEU A 76 -0.49 3.69 13.08
N ARG A 77 -0.75 2.51 12.53
CA ARG A 77 -1.44 2.36 11.23
C ARG A 77 -2.94 2.62 11.27
N ARG A 78 -3.57 2.57 12.45
CA ARG A 78 -4.94 3.10 12.63
C ARG A 78 -5.01 4.62 12.44
N HIS A 79 -3.93 5.33 12.72
CA HIS A 79 -3.88 6.79 12.68
C HIS A 79 -3.10 7.37 11.49
N VAL A 80 -2.17 6.59 10.92
CA VAL A 80 -1.43 6.95 9.70
C VAL A 80 -2.26 6.57 8.49
N MET A 81 -2.81 7.58 7.82
CA MET A 81 -3.51 7.39 6.56
C MET A 81 -2.49 7.42 5.41
N PRO A 82 -2.33 6.33 4.64
CA PRO A 82 -1.53 6.40 3.43
C PRO A 82 -2.16 7.40 2.46
N VAL A 83 -1.32 8.09 1.68
CA VAL A 83 -1.77 8.80 0.49
C VAL A 83 -2.38 7.76 -0.45
N LEU A 84 -3.63 8.01 -0.83
CA LEU A 84 -4.47 7.02 -1.51
C LEU A 84 -4.28 7.09 -3.02
N LEU A 85 -4.22 5.91 -3.62
CA LEU A 85 -4.36 5.69 -5.05
C LEU A 85 -5.82 5.37 -5.38
N GLY A 86 -6.44 6.30 -6.08
CA GLY A 86 -7.84 6.23 -6.49
C GLY A 86 -8.31 7.62 -6.84
N GLY A 87 -9.24 7.72 -7.80
CA GLY A 87 -9.75 8.99 -8.29
C GLY A 87 -10.53 9.77 -7.25
N SER A 88 -11.19 10.84 -7.71
CA SER A 88 -12.15 11.57 -6.88
C SER A 88 -13.21 10.62 -6.34
N VAL A 89 -13.61 10.88 -5.11
CA VAL A 89 -14.84 10.36 -4.53
C VAL A 89 -15.99 10.58 -5.53
N PRO A 90 -16.78 9.54 -5.89
CA PRO A 90 -17.95 9.71 -6.75
C PRO A 90 -18.89 10.78 -6.18
N ILE A 91 -19.47 11.64 -7.02
CA ILE A 91 -20.38 12.69 -6.53
C ILE A 91 -21.65 12.10 -5.88
N ASP A 92 -21.99 10.87 -6.25
CA ASP A 92 -23.06 10.03 -5.72
C ASP A 92 -22.63 9.19 -4.51
N HIS A 93 -21.42 9.40 -3.96
CA HIS A 93 -21.02 8.77 -2.70
C HIS A 93 -22.02 9.13 -1.60
N HIS A 94 -22.40 8.12 -0.83
CA HIS A 94 -23.22 8.32 0.36
C HIS A 94 -22.31 8.21 1.59
N PRO A 95 -22.45 9.09 2.60
CA PRO A 95 -21.69 8.97 3.85
C PRO A 95 -21.94 7.64 4.59
N ASP A 96 -23.05 6.97 4.28
CA ASP A 96 -23.40 5.65 4.82
C ASP A 96 -23.08 4.48 3.88
N ASP A 97 -22.26 4.69 2.85
CA ASP A 97 -21.53 3.57 2.25
C ASP A 97 -20.32 3.28 3.15
N ARG A 98 -20.45 2.26 4.00
CA ARG A 98 -19.45 1.87 5.02
C ARG A 98 -19.02 0.40 4.89
N ALA A 99 -17.74 0.16 5.15
CA ALA A 99 -17.14 -1.17 5.15
C ALA A 99 -16.44 -1.40 6.49
N GLU A 100 -16.58 -2.62 7.01
CA GLU A 100 -15.92 -3.07 8.23
C GLU A 100 -15.18 -4.37 7.96
N LEU A 101 -13.89 -4.42 8.30
CA LEU A 101 -13.12 -5.67 8.27
C LEU A 101 -13.51 -6.52 9.48
N VAL A 102 -14.09 -7.70 9.26
CA VAL A 102 -14.56 -8.58 10.33
C VAL A 102 -13.64 -9.79 10.55
N GLY A 103 -12.84 -10.16 9.55
CA GLY A 103 -11.96 -11.32 9.61
C GLY A 103 -10.91 -11.32 8.50
N GLU A 104 -9.85 -12.10 8.69
CA GLU A 104 -8.80 -12.28 7.69
C GLU A 104 -8.04 -13.59 7.88
N THR A 105 -7.49 -14.09 6.77
CA THR A 105 -6.44 -15.12 6.77
C THR A 105 -5.50 -14.83 5.63
N VAL A 106 -4.26 -15.27 5.56
CA VAL A 106 -3.23 -15.29 6.59
C VAL A 106 -3.31 -14.08 7.54
N PRO A 107 -3.21 -14.24 8.88
CA PRO A 107 -3.24 -13.13 9.82
C PRO A 107 -2.09 -12.14 9.64
N ASP A 108 -2.32 -10.88 10.01
CA ASP A 108 -1.25 -9.88 9.98
C ASP A 108 -0.13 -10.14 10.99
N GLY A 109 1.10 -10.02 10.51
CA GLY A 109 2.32 -10.33 11.25
C GLY A 109 2.83 -11.76 11.04
N THR A 110 2.20 -12.55 10.16
CA THR A 110 2.71 -13.87 9.82
C THR A 110 4.09 -13.79 9.16
N GLN A 111 4.96 -14.73 9.54
CA GLN A 111 6.25 -14.93 8.89
C GLN A 111 6.07 -15.70 7.59
N VAL A 112 6.66 -15.19 6.52
CA VAL A 112 6.56 -15.76 5.17
C VAL A 112 7.96 -15.76 4.56
N CYS A 113 8.36 -16.85 3.93
CA CYS A 113 9.67 -16.92 3.28
C CYS A 113 9.74 -15.91 2.13
N ARG A 114 10.93 -15.38 1.88
CA ARG A 114 11.18 -14.49 0.75
C ARG A 114 10.66 -15.08 -0.56
N ASP A 115 10.08 -14.21 -1.39
CA ASP A 115 9.53 -14.58 -2.69
C ASP A 115 8.41 -15.66 -2.66
N GLN A 116 7.96 -16.12 -1.48
CA GLN A 116 6.92 -17.12 -1.33
C GLN A 116 5.54 -16.54 -1.67
N PRO A 117 4.74 -17.21 -2.53
CA PRO A 117 3.35 -16.85 -2.75
C PRO A 117 2.48 -17.37 -1.60
N PHE A 118 1.44 -16.61 -1.24
CA PHE A 118 0.44 -17.00 -0.25
C PHE A 118 -0.91 -16.41 -0.61
N GLU A 119 -1.98 -17.04 -0.12
CA GLU A 119 -3.35 -16.56 -0.32
C GLU A 119 -3.80 -15.76 0.90
N LYS A 120 -4.17 -14.49 0.68
CA LYS A 120 -4.78 -13.62 1.69
C LYS A 120 -6.27 -13.50 1.38
N THR A 121 -7.10 -13.74 2.37
CA THR A 121 -8.51 -13.43 2.41
C THR A 121 -8.82 -12.34 3.43
N TRP A 122 -9.80 -11.51 3.08
CA TRP A 122 -10.43 -10.56 3.98
C TRP A 122 -11.93 -10.81 3.97
N GLU A 123 -12.53 -10.91 5.14
CA GLU A 123 -13.96 -10.92 5.33
C GLU A 123 -14.39 -9.48 5.64
N ILE A 124 -15.21 -8.91 4.76
CA ILE A 124 -15.60 -7.51 4.80
C ILE A 124 -17.11 -7.45 4.90
N ARG A 125 -17.62 -6.74 5.92
CA ARG A 125 -19.03 -6.47 6.12
C ARG A 125 -19.41 -5.16 5.43
N ASN A 126 -20.53 -5.18 4.72
CA ASN A 126 -21.25 -3.96 4.38
C ASN A 126 -21.94 -3.41 5.63
N SER A 127 -21.26 -2.52 6.35
CA SER A 127 -21.78 -1.87 7.56
C SER A 127 -22.56 -0.59 7.25
N GLY A 128 -22.79 -0.31 5.96
CA GLY A 128 -23.56 0.80 5.47
C GLY A 128 -25.04 0.48 5.22
N GLU A 129 -25.74 1.44 4.64
CA GLU A 129 -27.17 1.31 4.28
C GLU A 129 -27.39 1.06 2.78
N ARG A 130 -26.32 1.11 1.97
CA ARG A 130 -26.38 0.96 0.51
C ARG A 130 -25.86 -0.41 0.07
N PRO A 131 -26.52 -1.09 -0.87
CA PRO A 131 -26.00 -2.33 -1.42
C PRO A 131 -24.72 -2.06 -2.22
N TRP A 132 -23.73 -2.94 -2.08
CA TRP A 132 -22.51 -2.93 -2.88
C TRP A 132 -22.77 -3.60 -4.21
N ARG A 133 -22.43 -2.89 -5.29
CA ARG A 133 -22.44 -3.37 -6.67
C ARG A 133 -21.18 -2.87 -7.34
N ASP A 134 -20.59 -3.72 -8.18
CA ASP A 134 -19.41 -3.38 -8.98
C ASP A 134 -18.33 -2.69 -8.14
N ARG A 135 -17.83 -3.43 -7.16
CA ARG A 135 -16.79 -3.01 -6.24
C ARG A 135 -15.51 -3.81 -6.47
N TRP A 136 -14.38 -3.15 -6.24
CA TRP A 136 -13.05 -3.74 -6.33
C TRP A 136 -12.22 -3.37 -5.12
N LEU A 137 -11.45 -4.32 -4.58
CA LEU A 137 -10.44 -4.07 -3.59
C LEU A 137 -9.14 -3.73 -4.33
N THR A 138 -8.75 -2.46 -4.31
CA THR A 138 -7.70 -1.89 -5.14
C THR A 138 -6.46 -1.54 -4.33
N ARG A 139 -5.31 -2.03 -4.78
CA ARG A 139 -4.00 -1.80 -4.15
C ARG A 139 -3.68 -0.30 -4.12
N GLN A 140 -3.28 0.17 -2.95
CA GLN A 140 -2.69 1.48 -2.73
C GLN A 140 -1.17 1.31 -2.72
N GLY A 141 -0.45 2.14 -3.46
CA GLY A 141 0.97 1.88 -3.73
C GLY A 141 1.19 1.05 -4.99
N SER A 142 2.46 0.86 -5.37
CA SER A 142 2.81 -0.12 -6.40
C SER A 142 2.44 -1.55 -5.98
N ALA A 143 1.79 -2.27 -6.89
CA ALA A 143 1.40 -3.67 -6.70
C ALA A 143 2.54 -4.66 -7.00
N GLY A 144 3.60 -4.20 -7.67
CA GLY A 144 4.67 -5.06 -8.19
C GLY A 144 6.09 -4.54 -7.98
N ALA A 145 6.27 -3.43 -7.25
CA ALA A 145 7.58 -2.82 -7.04
C ALA A 145 8.59 -3.82 -6.41
N PRO A 146 9.81 -3.93 -6.95
CA PRO A 146 10.89 -4.71 -6.34
C PRO A 146 11.16 -4.27 -4.91
N GLY A 147 11.23 -5.21 -3.98
CA GLY A 147 11.44 -4.93 -2.55
C GLY A 147 10.16 -4.77 -1.72
N TRP A 148 8.97 -4.71 -2.34
CA TRP A 148 7.68 -4.66 -1.65
C TRP A 148 6.87 -5.94 -1.79
N LEU A 149 5.91 -6.12 -0.88
CA LEU A 149 4.87 -7.14 -0.98
C LEU A 149 4.10 -7.00 -2.30
N ARG A 150 4.12 -8.05 -3.12
CA ARG A 150 3.50 -8.05 -4.45
C ARG A 150 2.06 -8.57 -4.39
N SER A 151 1.20 -7.99 -5.21
CA SER A 151 -0.21 -8.37 -5.33
C SER A 151 -0.75 -8.08 -6.74
N PRO A 152 -1.93 -8.60 -7.09
CA PRO A 152 -2.79 -7.98 -8.09
C PRO A 152 -3.01 -6.50 -7.80
N ALA A 153 -3.26 -5.72 -8.86
CA ALA A 153 -3.58 -4.29 -8.74
C ALA A 153 -4.98 -4.08 -8.15
N ARG A 154 -5.92 -4.98 -8.47
CA ARG A 154 -7.26 -5.00 -7.89
C ARG A 154 -7.87 -6.40 -7.95
N GLU A 155 -8.81 -6.66 -7.05
CA GLU A 155 -9.59 -7.90 -6.98
C GLU A 155 -11.08 -7.57 -6.85
N ARG A 156 -11.99 -8.41 -7.38
CA ARG A 156 -13.43 -8.11 -7.30
C ARG A 156 -13.92 -8.29 -5.86
N VAL A 157 -14.67 -7.31 -5.37
CA VAL A 157 -15.45 -7.45 -4.14
C VAL A 157 -16.82 -8.00 -4.52
N PRO A 158 -17.27 -9.12 -3.93
CA PRO A 158 -18.62 -9.63 -4.19
C PRO A 158 -19.69 -8.59 -3.85
N ASP A 159 -20.80 -8.65 -4.55
CA ASP A 159 -21.95 -7.79 -4.26
C ASP A 159 -22.48 -8.13 -2.86
N ALA A 160 -22.91 -7.12 -2.10
CA ALA A 160 -23.30 -7.30 -0.71
C ALA A 160 -24.48 -6.39 -0.33
N ALA A 161 -25.54 -6.94 0.24
CA ALA A 161 -26.59 -6.14 0.87
C ALA A 161 -26.10 -5.52 2.19
N PRO A 162 -26.77 -4.47 2.70
CA PRO A 162 -26.52 -3.95 4.05
C PRO A 162 -26.50 -5.07 5.10
N GLY A 163 -25.45 -5.11 5.92
CA GLY A 163 -25.21 -6.12 6.96
C GLY A 163 -24.56 -7.41 6.49
N GLU A 164 -24.47 -7.67 5.19
CA GLU A 164 -23.88 -8.89 4.62
C GLU A 164 -22.34 -8.88 4.73
N VAL A 165 -21.76 -10.06 4.91
CA VAL A 165 -20.30 -10.28 4.95
C VAL A 165 -19.87 -11.00 3.67
N VAL A 166 -18.88 -10.46 2.99
CA VAL A 166 -18.29 -11.05 1.78
C VAL A 166 -16.82 -11.35 1.98
N THR A 167 -16.32 -12.39 1.32
CA THR A 167 -14.90 -12.75 1.34
C THR A 167 -14.23 -12.31 0.06
N VAL A 168 -13.18 -11.49 0.17
CA VAL A 168 -12.27 -11.15 -0.93
C VAL A 168 -11.01 -12.00 -0.77
N ARG A 169 -10.59 -12.68 -1.84
CA ARG A 169 -9.41 -13.55 -1.85
C ARG A 169 -8.41 -13.04 -2.87
N MET A 170 -7.15 -12.90 -2.48
CA MET A 170 -6.09 -12.43 -3.35
C MET A 170 -4.79 -13.21 -3.13
N THR A 171 -4.11 -13.58 -4.20
CA THR A 171 -2.77 -14.19 -4.12
C THR A 171 -1.71 -13.10 -4.01
N LEU A 172 -0.96 -13.09 -2.91
CA LEU A 172 0.14 -12.17 -2.67
C LEU A 172 1.47 -12.93 -2.75
N ARG A 173 2.58 -12.19 -2.86
CA ARG A 173 3.92 -12.76 -2.82
C ARG A 173 4.85 -11.90 -2.00
N ALA A 174 5.49 -12.50 -1.00
CA ALA A 174 6.46 -11.83 -0.15
C ALA A 174 7.59 -11.18 -0.99
N PRO A 175 8.14 -10.04 -0.55
CA PRO A 175 9.30 -9.42 -1.19
C PRO A 175 10.54 -10.33 -1.13
N SER A 176 11.57 -9.96 -1.89
CA SER A 176 12.90 -10.57 -1.81
C SER A 176 13.71 -10.03 -0.62
N GLN A 177 13.34 -8.86 -0.11
CA GLN A 177 13.97 -8.20 1.03
C GLN A 177 13.33 -8.65 2.34
N VAL A 178 14.15 -9.06 3.30
CA VAL A 178 13.68 -9.49 4.62
C VAL A 178 13.23 -8.32 5.48
N GLY A 179 12.30 -8.56 6.39
CA GLY A 179 11.72 -7.56 7.29
C GLY A 179 10.21 -7.39 7.15
N ALA A 180 9.67 -6.42 7.88
CA ALA A 180 8.24 -6.10 7.83
C ALA A 180 7.87 -5.49 6.47
N SER A 181 6.83 -6.02 5.84
CA SER A 181 6.27 -5.46 4.62
C SER A 181 4.76 -5.40 4.72
N THR A 182 4.18 -4.29 4.23
CA THR A 182 2.74 -4.05 4.26
C THR A 182 2.21 -3.64 2.90
N ALA A 183 1.04 -4.16 2.53
CA ALA A 183 0.26 -3.73 1.39
C ALA A 183 -1.07 -3.15 1.88
N TYR A 184 -1.49 -2.04 1.28
CA TYR A 184 -2.72 -1.33 1.62
C TYR A 184 -3.71 -1.42 0.46
N PHE A 185 -5.00 -1.43 0.79
CA PHE A 185 -6.10 -1.58 -0.17
C PHE A 185 -7.26 -0.67 0.20
N LYS A 186 -7.94 -0.14 -0.81
CA LYS A 186 -9.19 0.61 -0.70
C LYS A 186 -10.20 0.04 -1.65
N ILE A 187 -11.48 0.15 -1.30
CA ILE A 187 -12.54 -0.27 -2.22
C ILE A 187 -12.81 0.85 -3.23
N THR A 188 -12.88 0.50 -4.50
CA THR A 188 -13.19 1.40 -5.61
C THR A 188 -14.28 0.83 -6.49
N ASP A 189 -14.80 1.63 -7.42
CA ASP A 189 -15.54 1.11 -8.57
C ASP A 189 -14.62 0.75 -9.75
N ALA A 190 -15.25 0.47 -10.90
CA ALA A 190 -14.62 0.07 -12.14
C ALA A 190 -13.67 1.13 -12.68
N ALA A 191 -13.99 2.41 -12.45
CA ALA A 191 -13.23 3.57 -12.87
C ALA A 191 -12.13 3.96 -11.85
N GLY A 192 -12.01 3.22 -10.75
CA GLY A 192 -11.02 3.50 -9.69
C GLY A 192 -11.43 4.65 -8.78
N ARG A 193 -12.69 5.10 -8.83
CA ARG A 193 -13.20 6.11 -7.89
C ARG A 193 -13.37 5.47 -6.52
N LEU A 194 -12.92 6.18 -5.48
CA LEU A 194 -12.94 5.68 -4.11
C LEU A 194 -14.37 5.59 -3.58
N TYR A 195 -14.78 4.40 -3.17
CA TYR A 195 -15.90 4.21 -2.26
C TYR A 195 -15.32 4.08 -0.84
N TYR A 196 -16.12 4.39 0.20
CA TYR A 196 -15.58 4.71 1.54
C TYR A 196 -14.59 5.88 1.52
N PRO A 197 -14.98 7.02 0.95
CA PRO A 197 -14.07 8.12 0.64
C PRO A 197 -13.50 8.86 1.84
N GLY A 198 -13.93 8.53 3.06
CA GLY A 198 -13.43 9.19 4.25
C GLY A 198 -11.92 8.97 4.41
N LEU A 199 -11.21 10.08 4.61
CA LEU A 199 -9.90 10.11 5.29
C LEU A 199 -9.95 9.41 6.68
N GLU A 200 -11.14 9.12 7.19
CA GLU A 200 -11.40 8.47 8.47
C GLU A 200 -11.65 6.96 8.37
N SER A 201 -11.85 6.40 7.17
CA SER A 201 -11.98 4.94 7.01
C SER A 201 -10.58 4.35 6.88
N PRO A 202 -10.10 3.51 7.81
CA PRO A 202 -8.79 2.91 7.71
C PRO A 202 -8.71 2.01 6.46
N PRO A 203 -7.58 1.98 5.75
CA PRO A 203 -7.40 1.06 4.64
C PRO A 203 -7.49 -0.39 5.13
N ILE A 204 -7.88 -1.30 4.23
CA ILE A 204 -7.68 -2.73 4.44
C ILE A 204 -6.20 -3.01 4.16
N TYR A 205 -5.53 -3.80 4.98
CA TYR A 205 -4.09 -4.06 4.79
C TYR A 205 -3.73 -5.53 4.95
N CYS A 206 -2.53 -5.88 4.50
CA CYS A 206 -1.86 -7.12 4.80
C CYS A 206 -0.45 -6.80 5.25
N THR A 207 -0.06 -7.28 6.43
CA THR A 207 1.31 -7.17 6.94
C THR A 207 1.92 -8.55 7.11
N ILE A 208 3.14 -8.74 6.60
CA ILE A 208 3.93 -9.95 6.81
C ILE A 208 5.35 -9.60 7.29
N PHE A 209 6.02 -10.56 7.90
CA PHE A 209 7.45 -10.51 8.15
C PHE A 209 8.17 -11.47 7.21
N THR A 210 8.95 -10.91 6.29
CA THR A 210 9.67 -11.71 5.31
C THR A 210 10.96 -12.26 5.92
N THR A 211 11.16 -13.57 5.82
CA THR A 211 12.34 -14.28 6.36
C THR A 211 13.11 -14.99 5.24
N TYR A 212 14.35 -15.42 5.51
CA TYR A 212 15.15 -16.16 4.52
C TYR A 212 14.57 -17.54 4.26
N ASP A 213 14.40 -18.33 5.33
CA ASP A 213 13.69 -19.62 5.40
C ASP A 213 13.24 -19.83 6.86
N LEU A 214 12.26 -20.71 7.09
CA LEU A 214 11.79 -21.12 8.43
C LEU A 214 12.65 -22.24 9.03
#